data_AF-A0A5C2HA01-F1
#
_entry.id   AF-A0A5C2HA01-F1
#
_cell.length_a   1.000
_cell.length_b   1.000
_cell.length_c   1.000
_cell.angle_alpha   90.00
_cell.angle_beta   90.00
_cell.angle_gamma   90.00
#
_symmetry.space_group_name_H-M   'P 1'
#
loop_
_entity.id
_entity.type
_entity.pdbx_description
1 polymer ?
#
loop_
_entity_poly.entity_id
_entity_poly.type
_entity_poly.pdbx_seq_one_letter_code
_entity_poly.pdbx_strand_id
1 'polypeptide(L)' 'MGDALVAALRKRAEELGCDAIVLDLWAENASARAFYRQVGAVPDLELEVHLIPSDA' A
#
# COMPACT_ATOMS: atom_id res chain seq x y z
N MET A 1 12.62 -10.21 -1.71
CA MET A 1 11.44 -10.92 -2.26
C MET A 1 10.24 -9.99 -2.40
N GLY A 2 9.91 -9.18 -1.37
CA GLY A 2 8.83 -8.19 -1.47
C GLY A 2 8.99 -7.17 -2.59
N ASP A 3 10.21 -6.66 -2.83
CA ASP A 3 10.45 -5.64 -3.87
C ASP A 3 10.10 -6.14 -5.29
N ALA A 4 10.43 -7.39 -5.60
CA ALA A 4 10.12 -7.99 -6.90
C ALA A 4 8.62 -8.13 -7.12
N LEU A 5 7.86 -8.45 -6.07
CA LEU A 5 6.40 -8.49 -6.12
C LEU A 5 5.80 -7.09 -6.34
N VAL A 6 6.28 -6.09 -5.61
CA VAL A 6 5.83 -4.69 -5.78
C VAL A 6 6.15 -4.19 -7.19
N ALA A 7 7.32 -4.51 -7.73
CA ALA A 7 7.68 -4.15 -9.10
C ALA A 7 6.77 -4.81 -10.14
N ALA A 8 6.44 -6.11 -9.96
CA ALA A 8 5.51 -6.81 -10.83
C ALA A 8 4.09 -6.23 -10.75
N LEU A 9 3.63 -5.86 -9.55
CA LEU A 9 2.33 -5.21 -9.34
C LEU A 9 2.28 -3.83 -10.01
N ARG A 10 3.31 -2.99 -9.86
CA ARG A 10 3.42 -1.68 -10.52
C ARG A 10 3.32 -1.82 -12.04
N LYS A 11 4.11 -2.73 -12.63
CA LYS A 11 4.05 -3.00 -14.07
C LYS A 11 2.65 -3.41 -14.51
N ARG A 12 1.98 -4.27 -13.74
CA ARG A 12 0.63 -4.72 -14.07
C ARG A 12 -0.41 -3.60 -13.97
N ALA A 13 -0.27 -2.73 -12.97
CA ALA A 13 -1.14 -1.56 -12.83
C ALA A 13 -1.02 -0.61 -14.03
N GLU A 14 0.22 -0.35 -14.48
CA GLU A 14 0.49 0.45 -15.69
C GLU A 14 -0.15 -0.17 -16.94
N GLU A 15 0.02 -1.48 -17.15
CA GLU A 15 -0.59 -2.21 -18.29
C GLU A 15 -2.13 -2.12 -18.32
N LEU A 16 -2.76 -1.97 -17.16
CA LEU A 16 -4.21 -1.86 -17.01
C LEU A 16 -4.71 -0.41 -17.02
N GLY A 17 -3.81 0.58 -17.09
CA GLY A 17 -4.16 1.99 -17.02
C GLY A 17 -4.64 2.43 -15.64
N CYS A 18 -4.15 1.81 -14.57
CA CYS A 18 -4.42 2.23 -13.20
C CYS A 18 -3.54 3.43 -12.81
N ASP A 19 -4.14 4.40 -12.13
CA ASP A 19 -3.42 5.60 -11.68
C ASP A 19 -2.61 5.37 -10.40
N ALA A 20 -3.03 4.45 -9.53
CA ALA A 20 -2.39 4.20 -8.25
C ALA A 20 -2.63 2.77 -7.72
N ILE A 21 -1.73 2.33 -6.83
CA ILE A 21 -1.90 1.16 -5.98
C ILE A 21 -2.03 1.67 -4.55
N VAL A 22 -3.18 1.40 -3.92
CA VAL A 22 -3.48 1.80 -2.54
C VAL A 22 -3.29 0.61 -1.60
N LEU A 23 -2.65 0.84 -0.46
CA LEU A 23 -2.33 -0.17 0.54
C LEU A 23 -2.78 0.37 1.90
N ASP A 24 -3.56 -0.41 2.64
CA ASP A 24 -3.84 -0.13 4.05
C ASP A 24 -2.79 -0.79 4.93
N LEU A 25 -2.23 -0.02 5.87
CA LEU A 25 -1.13 -0.45 6.73
C LEU A 25 -1.46 -0.09 8.17
N TRP A 26 -1.44 -1.10 9.05
CA TRP A 26 -1.52 -0.89 10.50
C TRP A 26 -0.48 0.13 10.96
N ALA A 27 -0.92 1.14 11.73
CA ALA A 27 -0.08 2.25 12.16
C ALA A 27 1.12 1.76 13.00
N GLU A 28 0.88 0.73 13.81
CA GLU A 28 1.85 0.06 14.67
C GLU A 28 2.83 -0.84 13.91
N ASN A 29 2.55 -1.23 12.67
CA ASN A 29 3.45 -2.07 11.88
C ASN A 29 4.57 -1.22 11.23
N ALA A 30 5.52 -0.82 12.08
CA ALA A 30 6.65 0.03 11.68
C ALA A 30 7.49 -0.61 10.56
N SER A 31 7.66 -1.94 10.56
CA SER A 31 8.43 -2.67 9.55
C SER A 31 7.79 -2.57 8.16
N ALA A 32 6.50 -2.84 8.05
CA ALA A 32 5.78 -2.71 6.79
C ALA A 32 5.79 -1.27 6.28
N ARG A 33 5.56 -0.29 7.15
CA ARG A 33 5.61 1.13 6.77
C ARG A 33 6.99 1.55 6.28
N ALA A 34 8.06 1.09 6.92
CA ALA A 34 9.43 1.36 6.47
C ALA A 34 9.71 0.75 5.09
N PHE A 35 9.33 -0.51 4.89
CA PHE A 35 9.43 -1.19 3.60
C PHE A 35 8.68 -0.45 2.49
N TYR A 36 7.41 -0.10 2.72
CA TYR A 36 6.60 0.54 1.70
C TYR A 36 7.07 1.96 1.36
N ARG A 37 7.62 2.71 2.33
CA ARG A 37 8.29 3.99 2.03
C ARG A 37 9.54 3.80 1.18
N GLN A 38 10.34 2.77 1.44
CA GLN A 38 11.54 2.47 0.67
C GLN A 38 11.21 2.15 -0.81
N VAL A 39 10.09 1.48 -1.06
CA VAL A 39 9.61 1.21 -2.44
C VAL A 39 8.86 2.41 -3.05
N GLY A 40 8.87 3.58 -2.39
CA GLY A 40 8.30 4.83 -2.91
C GLY A 40 6.80 5.03 -2.66
N ALA A 41 6.20 4.30 -1.72
CA ALA A 41 4.85 4.64 -1.27
C ALA A 41 4.87 5.92 -0.44
N VAL A 42 3.88 6.79 -0.69
CA VAL A 42 3.67 8.04 0.05
C VAL A 42 2.36 7.94 0.83
N PRO A 43 2.25 8.58 2.00
CA PRO A 43 0.96 8.69 2.67
C PRO A 43 0.00 9.52 1.81
N ASP A 44 -1.19 8.99 1.59
CA ASP A 44 -2.30 9.72 0.99
C ASP A 44 -2.99 10.54 2.08
N LEU A 45 -3.22 11.84 1.82
CA LEU A 45 -3.88 12.76 2.75
C LEU A 45 -5.36 12.99 2.41
N GLU A 46 -5.82 12.50 1.26
CA GLU A 46 -7.18 12.67 0.74
C GLU A 46 -8.05 11.43 0.98
N LEU A 47 -7.46 10.26 1.23
CA LEU A 47 -8.18 9.03 1.52
C LEU A 47 -8.57 8.92 3.01
N GLU A 48 -9.87 8.99 3.31
CA GLU A 48 -10.42 8.70 4.64
C GLU A 48 -10.76 7.20 4.78
N VAL A 49 -10.18 6.53 5.78
CA VAL A 49 -10.41 5.09 6.05
C VAL A 49 -11.33 4.95 7.26
N HIS A 50 -12.47 4.29 7.07
CA HIS A 50 -13.40 3.95 8.14
C HIS A 50 -13.38 2.44 8.43
N LEU A 51 -13.21 2.07 9.70
CA LEU A 51 -13.23 0.68 10.15
C LEU A 51 -14.50 0.42 10.97
N ILE A 52 -15.19 -0.69 10.67
CA ILE A 52 -16.26 -1.23 11.51
C ILE A 52 -15.68 -2.48 12.21
N PRO A 53 -15.33 -2.40 13.50
CA PRO A 53 -14.77 -3.54 14.22
C PRO A 53 -15.81 -4.66 14.34
N SER A 54 -15.36 -5.91 14.21
CA SER A 54 -16.16 -7.08 14.58
C SER A 54 -15.77 -7.53 15.98
N ASP A 55 -16.75 -7.80 16.84
CA ASP A 55 -16.54 -8.46 18.13
C ASP A 55 -16.15 -9.93 17.87
N ALA A 56 -14.86 -10.18 17.63
CA ALA A 56 -14.28 -11.52 17.50
C ALA A 56 -13.13 -11.70 18.48
#